data_AF-A0A8S3GT11-F1
#
_entry.id   AF-A0A8S3GT11-F1
#
_cell.length_a   1.000
_cell.length_b   1.000
_cell.length_c   1.000
_cell.angle_alpha   90.00
_cell.angle_beta   90.00
_cell.angle_gamma   90.00
#
_symmetry.space_group_name_H-M   'P 1'
#
loop_
_entity.id
_entity.type
_entity.pdbx_description
1 polymer ?
#
loop_
_entity_poly.entity_id
_entity_poly.type
_entity_poly.pdbx_seq_one_letter_code
_entity_poly.pdbx_strand_id
1 'polypeptide(L)'
;MHTSFIPLYNVSFTIDAWIKPTGYPNPENHSIVGLCPSKIVNKCLHINIRNKKLYFGFYNDDLQGGTEILLNEWIHVAFSFDKVTSMQTIYLNGYLDGQHKASTTLEISSGNFTVGTNEGVNFGSDYFQGYIDQLSIAQRLKSSCEILEIATLAARFKFDIPSPYTDSGPNEVATTYLDTSIVVGYLNQAISFSGVSMSYFQASGLTSLGISNRAFSLALRIQPQKLSGTLAHLSTSSLGTGSQCFPLLGFASNGAIVAQVLINNNTVVSATGPILPVSSTWIEIVQTWSSTNGLRLYVNNTLVSSVVASTFLGSETTPNYLTLGNCLNGRDGRCHNGLVGQPGPFTGAIDDFRLYSRELTMEDVCTLTFIV
;
A
#
# COMPACT_ATOMS: atom_id res chain seq x y z
N MET A 1 -20.23 -4.02 -31.13
CA MET A 1 -20.83 -5.02 -30.23
C MET A 1 -19.86 -5.26 -29.09
N HIS A 2 -20.27 -5.02 -27.86
CA HIS A 2 -19.48 -5.40 -26.68
C HIS A 2 -19.84 -6.84 -26.32
N THR A 3 -18.83 -7.67 -26.05
CA THR A 3 -19.00 -9.05 -25.61
C THR A 3 -18.67 -9.15 -24.13
N SER A 4 -19.38 -10.01 -23.41
CA SER A 4 -19.11 -10.41 -22.02
C SER A 4 -17.92 -11.37 -21.90
N PHE A 5 -17.40 -11.86 -23.03
CA PHE A 5 -16.26 -12.77 -23.08
C PHE A 5 -14.93 -12.02 -22.99
N ILE A 6 -14.06 -12.47 -22.08
CA ILE A 6 -12.68 -11.98 -21.97
C ILE A 6 -11.74 -13.08 -22.49
N PRO A 7 -11.01 -12.85 -23.60
CA PRO A 7 -10.18 -13.87 -24.22
C PRO A 7 -8.90 -14.12 -23.41
N LEU A 8 -8.94 -15.12 -22.53
CA LEU A 8 -7.79 -15.55 -21.71
C LEU A 8 -7.14 -16.85 -22.23
N TYR A 9 -7.61 -17.38 -23.36
CA TYR A 9 -7.02 -18.56 -23.99
C TYR A 9 -5.70 -18.21 -24.70
N ASN A 10 -4.72 -19.13 -24.66
CA ASN A 10 -3.42 -19.00 -25.32
C ASN A 10 -2.65 -17.69 -24.98
N VAL A 11 -2.90 -17.12 -23.80
CA VAL A 11 -2.16 -15.96 -23.26
C VAL A 11 -1.77 -16.24 -21.82
N SER A 12 -0.64 -15.69 -21.38
CA SER A 12 -0.39 -15.59 -19.94
C SER A 12 -1.23 -14.44 -19.40
N PHE A 13 -1.76 -14.57 -18.20
CA PHE A 13 -2.65 -13.56 -17.63
C PHE A 13 -2.49 -13.44 -16.12
N THR A 14 -2.95 -12.31 -15.57
CA THR A 14 -3.10 -12.07 -14.14
C THR A 14 -4.47 -11.48 -13.89
N ILE A 15 -5.21 -12.05 -12.94
CA ILE A 15 -6.45 -11.48 -12.39
C ILE A 15 -6.19 -11.17 -10.93
N ASP A 16 -6.51 -9.96 -10.49
CA ASP A 16 -6.34 -9.57 -9.09
C ASP A 16 -7.44 -8.62 -8.63
N ALA A 17 -7.71 -8.64 -7.33
CA ALA A 17 -8.73 -7.81 -6.72
C ALA A 17 -8.46 -7.63 -5.22
N TRP A 18 -9.03 -6.58 -4.65
CA TRP A 18 -9.28 -6.50 -3.23
C TRP A 18 -10.61 -7.19 -2.92
N ILE A 19 -10.63 -8.07 -1.93
CA ILE A 19 -11.86 -8.73 -1.47
C ILE A 19 -11.99 -8.61 0.05
N LYS A 20 -13.24 -8.52 0.52
CA LYS A 20 -13.60 -8.59 1.93
C LYS A 20 -14.78 -9.55 2.10
N PRO A 21 -14.52 -10.85 2.29
CA PRO A 21 -15.57 -11.83 2.55
C PRO A 21 -16.28 -11.50 3.88
N THR A 22 -17.61 -11.56 3.91
CA THR A 22 -18.41 -11.35 5.12
C THR A 22 -19.14 -12.61 5.59
N GLY A 23 -19.11 -13.67 4.79
CA GLY A 23 -19.62 -14.98 5.19
C GLY A 23 -19.20 -16.10 4.25
N TYR A 24 -19.34 -17.33 4.75
CA TYR A 24 -19.26 -18.56 3.97
C TYR A 24 -20.61 -19.30 4.09
N PRO A 25 -21.61 -18.96 3.26
CA PRO A 25 -22.96 -19.56 3.29
C PRO A 25 -23.00 -21.09 3.31
N ASN A 26 -21.97 -21.74 2.76
CA ASN A 26 -21.87 -23.18 2.67
C ASN A 26 -20.39 -23.62 2.72
N PRO A 27 -20.05 -24.92 2.84
CA PRO A 27 -18.66 -25.38 2.90
C PRO A 27 -17.96 -25.50 1.52
N GLU A 28 -18.72 -25.44 0.43
CA GLU A 28 -18.27 -25.55 -0.97
C GLU A 28 -17.66 -24.24 -1.49
N ASN A 29 -18.02 -23.83 -2.71
CA ASN A 29 -17.40 -22.72 -3.43
C ASN A 29 -18.07 -21.39 -3.12
N HIS A 30 -17.29 -20.31 -3.11
CA HIS A 30 -17.76 -18.93 -3.10
C HIS A 30 -17.05 -18.19 -4.22
N SER A 31 -17.74 -17.99 -5.35
CA SER A 31 -17.10 -17.55 -6.59
C SER A 31 -16.76 -16.07 -6.61
N ILE A 32 -15.47 -15.74 -6.67
CA ILE A 32 -14.99 -14.36 -6.81
C ILE A 32 -15.12 -13.95 -8.28
N VAL A 33 -14.58 -14.77 -9.19
CA VAL A 33 -14.62 -14.58 -10.64
C VAL A 33 -14.86 -15.92 -11.34
N GLY A 34 -15.69 -15.92 -12.39
CA GLY A 34 -15.98 -17.09 -13.19
C GLY A 34 -15.96 -16.82 -14.69
N LEU A 35 -15.41 -17.75 -15.46
CA LEU A 35 -15.58 -17.88 -16.89
C LEU A 35 -15.66 -19.39 -17.20
N CYS A 36 -16.85 -19.96 -17.14
CA CYS A 36 -17.05 -21.42 -17.11
C CYS A 36 -18.21 -21.85 -18.02
N PRO A 37 -18.07 -21.74 -19.35
CA PRO A 37 -19.13 -22.12 -20.28
C PRO A 37 -19.39 -23.64 -20.30
N SER A 38 -18.45 -24.46 -19.83
CA SER A 38 -18.60 -25.92 -19.77
C SER A 38 -17.82 -26.52 -18.61
N LYS A 39 -18.38 -27.53 -17.94
CA LYS A 39 -17.73 -28.29 -16.86
C LYS A 39 -16.81 -29.38 -17.43
N ILE A 40 -15.87 -28.96 -18.26
CA ILE A 40 -14.87 -29.82 -18.91
C ILE A 40 -13.49 -29.30 -18.49
N VAL A 41 -12.56 -30.23 -18.25
CA VAL A 41 -11.18 -29.92 -17.87
C VAL A 41 -10.58 -28.95 -18.87
N ASN A 42 -9.92 -27.91 -18.35
CA ASN A 42 -9.31 -26.79 -19.09
C ASN A 42 -10.27 -25.82 -19.78
N LYS A 43 -11.60 -26.01 -19.65
CA LYS A 43 -12.63 -25.18 -20.31
C LYS A 43 -13.51 -24.40 -19.35
N CYS A 44 -13.03 -24.23 -18.13
CA CYS A 44 -13.72 -23.49 -17.09
C CYS A 44 -12.74 -22.87 -16.12
N LEU A 45 -12.62 -21.55 -16.19
CA LEU A 45 -11.91 -20.75 -15.21
C LEU A 45 -12.83 -20.47 -14.03
N HIS A 46 -12.39 -20.82 -12.83
CA HIS A 46 -13.05 -20.44 -11.60
C HIS A 46 -12.04 -20.00 -10.54
N ILE A 47 -12.28 -18.81 -10.00
CA ILE A 47 -11.54 -18.25 -8.87
C ILE A 47 -12.51 -18.18 -7.70
N ASN A 48 -12.31 -19.02 -6.70
CA ASN A 48 -13.28 -19.20 -5.61
C ASN A 48 -12.59 -19.19 -4.24
N ILE A 49 -13.39 -19.03 -3.19
CA ILE A 49 -13.03 -19.48 -1.84
C ILE A 49 -13.74 -20.80 -1.56
N ARG A 50 -13.00 -21.87 -1.26
CA ARG A 50 -13.53 -23.19 -0.89
C ARG A 50 -12.87 -23.67 0.40
N ASN A 51 -13.65 -24.16 1.36
CA ASN A 51 -13.14 -24.47 2.70
C ASN A 51 -12.27 -23.34 3.29
N LYS A 52 -12.72 -22.09 3.11
CA LYS A 52 -12.02 -20.85 3.51
C LYS A 52 -10.68 -20.60 2.83
N LYS A 53 -10.26 -21.35 1.82
CA LYS A 53 -8.99 -21.13 1.10
C LYS A 53 -9.23 -20.66 -0.33
N LEU A 54 -8.28 -19.92 -0.88
CA LEU A 54 -8.35 -19.49 -2.28
C LEU A 54 -8.15 -20.68 -3.22
N TYR A 55 -8.89 -20.69 -4.32
CA TYR A 55 -8.79 -21.68 -5.38
C TYR A 55 -8.71 -20.99 -6.73
N PHE A 56 -7.82 -21.49 -7.58
CA PHE A 56 -7.66 -21.09 -8.97
C PHE A 56 -7.68 -22.33 -9.83
N GLY A 57 -8.80 -22.56 -10.54
CA GLY A 57 -8.97 -23.81 -11.26
C GLY A 57 -9.39 -23.63 -12.70
N PHE A 58 -8.92 -24.58 -13.51
CA PHE A 58 -9.37 -24.81 -14.87
C PHE A 58 -10.32 -26.02 -14.95
N TYR A 59 -11.08 -26.30 -13.87
CA TYR A 59 -11.96 -27.45 -13.68
C TYR A 59 -11.23 -28.80 -13.64
N ASN A 60 -11.14 -29.41 -12.46
CA ASN A 60 -10.32 -30.62 -12.17
C ASN A 60 -8.82 -30.44 -12.47
N ASP A 61 -8.38 -29.21 -12.68
CA ASP A 61 -6.99 -28.79 -12.82
C ASP A 61 -6.84 -27.53 -11.96
N ASP A 62 -6.99 -27.77 -10.66
CA ASP A 62 -7.22 -26.76 -9.64
C ASP A 62 -5.99 -26.60 -8.76
N LEU A 63 -5.59 -25.35 -8.56
CA LEU A 63 -4.65 -24.95 -7.54
C LEU A 63 -5.41 -24.49 -6.29
N GLN A 64 -5.09 -25.09 -5.15
CA GLN A 64 -5.53 -24.64 -3.83
C GLN A 64 -4.42 -23.81 -3.16
N GLY A 65 -4.81 -22.69 -2.56
CA GLY A 65 -3.95 -21.87 -1.69
C GLY A 65 -3.64 -22.49 -0.33
N GLY A 66 -2.59 -22.01 0.33
CA GLY A 66 -2.15 -22.50 1.64
C GLY A 66 -2.97 -21.93 2.80
N THR A 67 -3.40 -20.67 2.68
CA THR A 67 -3.88 -19.86 3.81
C THR A 67 -5.40 -19.86 3.95
N GLU A 68 -5.89 -19.96 5.19
CA GLU A 68 -7.30 -19.70 5.50
C GLU A 68 -7.60 -18.21 5.50
N ILE A 69 -8.68 -17.83 4.82
CA ILE A 69 -9.14 -16.46 4.70
C ILE A 69 -10.06 -16.12 5.88
N LEU A 70 -9.73 -15.04 6.57
CA LEU A 70 -10.55 -14.49 7.65
C LEU A 70 -11.69 -13.63 7.08
N LEU A 71 -12.80 -13.61 7.81
CA LEU A 71 -13.94 -12.77 7.46
C LEU A 71 -13.71 -11.33 7.93
N ASN A 72 -14.35 -10.39 7.23
CA ASN A 72 -14.41 -8.97 7.57
C ASN A 72 -13.07 -8.22 7.54
N GLU A 73 -12.09 -8.76 6.83
CA GLU A 73 -10.81 -8.11 6.55
C GLU A 73 -10.64 -7.90 5.03
N TRP A 74 -10.11 -6.73 4.66
CA TRP A 74 -9.70 -6.50 3.28
C TRP A 74 -8.39 -7.24 3.02
N ILE A 75 -8.39 -8.08 2.00
CA ILE A 75 -7.20 -8.77 1.50
C ILE A 75 -7.06 -8.52 0.00
N HIS A 76 -5.83 -8.46 -0.47
CA HIS A 76 -5.54 -8.48 -1.91
C HIS A 76 -5.30 -9.92 -2.35
N VAL A 77 -5.92 -10.33 -3.44
CA VAL A 77 -5.75 -11.66 -4.04
C VAL A 77 -5.32 -11.50 -5.48
N ALA A 78 -4.35 -12.29 -5.92
CA ALA A 78 -3.94 -12.33 -7.32
C ALA A 78 -3.75 -13.77 -7.80
N PHE A 79 -4.09 -13.98 -9.07
CA PHE A 79 -4.11 -15.27 -9.73
C PHE A 79 -3.42 -15.10 -11.08
N SER A 80 -2.24 -15.69 -11.23
CA SER A 80 -1.49 -15.61 -12.48
C SER A 80 -1.35 -16.98 -13.13
N PHE A 81 -1.49 -17.01 -14.45
CA PHE A 81 -1.20 -18.19 -15.26
C PHE A 81 -0.13 -17.86 -16.30
N ASP A 82 0.98 -18.60 -16.27
CA ASP A 82 2.01 -18.54 -17.29
C ASP A 82 1.79 -19.64 -18.34
N LYS A 83 1.43 -19.25 -19.56
CA LYS A 83 1.22 -20.21 -20.64
C LYS A 83 2.49 -20.93 -21.08
N VAL A 84 3.68 -20.33 -20.89
CA VAL A 84 4.95 -20.90 -21.36
C VAL A 84 5.35 -22.08 -20.50
N THR A 85 5.16 -21.95 -19.19
CA THR A 85 5.51 -23.00 -18.20
C THR A 85 4.31 -23.81 -17.72
N SER A 86 3.10 -23.40 -18.09
CA SER A 86 1.80 -23.89 -17.58
C SER A 86 1.66 -23.71 -16.06
N MET A 87 2.31 -22.69 -15.48
CA MET A 87 2.28 -22.44 -14.05
C MET A 87 1.06 -21.60 -13.65
N GLN A 88 0.22 -22.14 -12.78
CA GLN A 88 -0.77 -21.41 -12.00
C GLN A 88 -0.13 -20.92 -10.69
N THR A 89 -0.44 -19.71 -10.27
CA THR A 89 0.06 -19.14 -9.02
C THR A 89 -1.03 -18.31 -8.34
N ILE A 90 -1.17 -18.51 -7.03
CA ILE A 90 -2.02 -17.72 -6.14
C ILE A 90 -1.12 -16.84 -5.27
N TYR A 91 -1.46 -15.57 -5.17
CA TYR A 91 -0.88 -14.64 -4.21
C TYR A 91 -1.96 -14.12 -3.26
N LEU A 92 -1.61 -14.00 -1.99
CA LEU A 92 -2.42 -13.40 -0.93
C LEU A 92 -1.63 -12.25 -0.29
N ASN A 93 -2.23 -11.05 -0.26
CA ASN A 93 -1.63 -9.83 0.26
C ASN A 93 -0.23 -9.54 -0.30
N GLY A 94 -0.03 -9.84 -1.58
CA GLY A 94 1.25 -9.61 -2.26
C GLY A 94 2.23 -10.78 -2.22
N TYR A 95 1.99 -11.80 -1.39
CA TYR A 95 2.92 -12.92 -1.18
C TYR A 95 2.40 -14.21 -1.80
N LEU A 96 3.30 -15.10 -2.21
CA LEU A 96 2.96 -16.42 -2.75
C LEU A 96 2.17 -17.24 -1.72
N ASP A 97 0.99 -17.73 -2.11
CA ASP A 97 0.14 -18.58 -1.28
C ASP A 97 0.03 -20.02 -1.84
N GLY A 98 0.25 -20.20 -3.14
CA GLY A 98 0.27 -21.52 -3.77
C GLY A 98 0.72 -21.48 -5.22
N GLN A 99 1.28 -22.58 -5.72
CA GLN A 99 1.61 -22.75 -7.13
C GLN A 99 1.42 -24.19 -7.59
N HIS A 100 1.03 -24.37 -8.84
CA HIS A 100 0.79 -25.67 -9.45
C HIS A 100 1.08 -25.60 -10.94
N LYS A 101 1.66 -26.67 -11.50
CA LYS A 101 1.81 -26.80 -12.94
C LYS A 101 0.56 -27.47 -13.51
N ALA A 102 -0.29 -26.68 -14.17
CA ALA A 102 -1.47 -27.16 -14.85
C ALA A 102 -1.11 -28.19 -15.94
N SER A 103 -2.05 -29.08 -16.23
CA SER A 103 -1.94 -30.11 -17.25
C SER A 103 -1.75 -29.54 -18.66
N THR A 104 -2.36 -28.37 -18.93
CA THR A 104 -2.25 -27.63 -20.19
C THR A 104 -2.71 -26.17 -19.99
N THR A 105 -2.86 -25.43 -21.08
CA THR A 105 -3.39 -24.06 -21.10
C THR A 105 -4.90 -23.99 -20.95
N LEU A 106 -5.42 -22.82 -20.59
CA LEU A 106 -6.86 -22.54 -20.60
C LEU A 106 -7.43 -22.55 -22.03
N GLU A 107 -8.45 -23.36 -22.28
CA GLU A 107 -9.04 -23.65 -23.60
C GLU A 107 -10.49 -23.12 -23.73
N ILE A 108 -10.71 -21.85 -23.38
CA ILE A 108 -12.04 -21.22 -23.41
C ILE A 108 -12.17 -20.27 -24.59
N SER A 109 -13.15 -20.49 -25.47
CA SER A 109 -13.40 -19.68 -26.67
C SER A 109 -14.70 -18.86 -26.63
N SER A 110 -15.52 -19.00 -25.59
CA SER A 110 -16.80 -18.30 -25.41
C SER A 110 -17.21 -18.30 -23.95
N GLY A 111 -18.35 -17.69 -23.61
CA GLY A 111 -18.89 -17.67 -22.26
C GLY A 111 -18.88 -16.28 -21.64
N ASN A 112 -19.49 -16.17 -20.47
CA ASN A 112 -19.66 -14.92 -19.75
C ASN A 112 -18.60 -14.81 -18.66
N PHE A 113 -17.81 -13.72 -18.69
CA PHE A 113 -17.01 -13.36 -17.54
C PHE A 113 -17.93 -12.79 -16.44
N THR A 114 -17.88 -13.40 -15.27
CA THR A 114 -18.78 -13.13 -14.15
C THR A 114 -17.99 -12.78 -12.90
N VAL A 115 -18.57 -11.92 -12.06
CA VAL A 115 -18.00 -11.46 -10.79
C VAL A 115 -19.00 -11.79 -9.69
N GLY A 116 -18.53 -12.38 -8.59
CA GLY A 116 -19.36 -12.82 -7.46
C GLY A 116 -20.19 -14.09 -7.71
N THR A 117 -20.06 -14.70 -8.89
CA THR A 117 -20.76 -15.91 -9.33
C THR A 117 -19.94 -16.64 -10.41
N ASN A 118 -20.45 -17.75 -10.94
CA ASN A 118 -19.91 -18.42 -12.12
C ASN A 118 -21.05 -18.88 -13.04
N GLU A 119 -20.84 -18.88 -14.36
CA GLU A 119 -21.82 -19.29 -15.39
C GLU A 119 -22.34 -20.73 -15.20
N GLY A 120 -21.53 -21.60 -14.57
CA GLY A 120 -21.89 -22.98 -14.23
C GLY A 120 -22.37 -23.22 -12.79
N VAL A 121 -22.67 -22.17 -11.99
CA VAL A 121 -23.20 -22.32 -10.63
C VAL A 121 -24.58 -22.98 -10.70
N ASN A 122 -24.68 -24.19 -10.14
CA ASN A 122 -25.93 -24.96 -10.09
C ASN A 122 -26.69 -24.77 -8.76
N PHE A 123 -26.06 -24.14 -7.76
CA PHE A 123 -26.59 -24.04 -6.39
C PHE A 123 -26.63 -22.58 -5.95
N GLY A 124 -27.78 -22.16 -5.40
CA GLY A 124 -28.00 -20.78 -4.97
C GLY A 124 -27.15 -20.30 -3.80
N SER A 125 -26.22 -21.12 -3.28
CA SER A 125 -25.34 -20.78 -2.17
C SER A 125 -23.88 -20.51 -2.58
N ASP A 126 -23.48 -20.74 -3.84
CA ASP A 126 -22.06 -20.66 -4.26
C ASP A 126 -21.58 -19.25 -4.63
N TYR A 127 -22.39 -18.24 -4.34
CA TYR A 127 -22.09 -16.84 -4.61
C TYR A 127 -21.07 -16.27 -3.61
N PHE A 128 -20.31 -15.27 -4.05
CA PHE A 128 -19.47 -14.51 -3.12
C PHE A 128 -20.33 -13.64 -2.20
N GLN A 129 -20.17 -13.82 -0.89
CA GLN A 129 -20.79 -12.97 0.12
C GLN A 129 -19.73 -12.02 0.70
N GLY A 130 -19.73 -10.77 0.23
CA GLY A 130 -18.77 -9.77 0.69
C GLY A 130 -18.66 -8.56 -0.24
N TYR A 131 -17.50 -7.91 -0.18
CA TYR A 131 -17.14 -6.77 -1.03
C TYR A 131 -15.98 -7.14 -1.95
N ILE A 132 -16.01 -6.63 -3.18
CA ILE A 132 -14.92 -6.73 -4.16
C ILE A 132 -14.62 -5.32 -4.64
N ASP A 133 -13.34 -4.96 -4.71
CA ASP A 133 -12.88 -3.67 -5.20
C ASP A 133 -11.62 -3.84 -6.07
N GLN A 134 -11.37 -2.88 -6.97
CA GLN A 134 -10.25 -2.83 -7.91
C GLN A 134 -9.98 -4.16 -8.65
N LEU A 135 -11.03 -4.83 -9.14
CA LEU A 135 -10.86 -6.01 -9.99
C LEU A 135 -10.11 -5.62 -11.28
N SER A 136 -8.93 -6.23 -11.48
CA SER A 136 -8.06 -6.02 -12.62
C SER A 136 -7.85 -7.33 -13.38
N ILE A 137 -7.79 -7.22 -14.71
CA ILE A 137 -7.49 -8.35 -15.60
C ILE A 137 -6.42 -7.88 -16.58
N ALA A 138 -5.25 -8.50 -16.50
CA ALA A 138 -4.12 -8.23 -17.37
C ALA A 138 -3.84 -9.45 -18.24
N GLN A 139 -3.79 -9.29 -19.56
CA GLN A 139 -3.35 -10.32 -20.51
C GLN A 139 -1.81 -10.43 -20.55
N ARG A 140 -1.19 -10.38 -19.38
CA ARG A 140 0.23 -10.61 -19.14
C ARG A 140 0.44 -11.13 -17.72
N LEU A 141 1.62 -11.67 -17.47
CA LEU A 141 2.08 -11.89 -16.10
C LEU A 141 2.43 -10.55 -15.46
N LYS A 142 1.86 -10.28 -14.29
CA LYS A 142 2.44 -9.35 -13.33
C LYS A 142 3.51 -10.11 -12.55
N SER A 143 4.66 -9.47 -12.34
CA SER A 143 5.72 -10.00 -11.48
C SER A 143 5.28 -10.03 -10.01
N SER A 144 5.96 -10.82 -9.18
CA SER A 144 5.72 -10.82 -7.73
C SER A 144 5.91 -9.44 -7.11
N CYS A 145 6.86 -8.64 -7.62
CA CYS A 145 7.07 -7.27 -7.17
C CYS A 145 5.87 -6.37 -7.49
N GLU A 146 5.34 -6.43 -8.72
CA GLU A 146 4.14 -5.68 -9.09
C GLU A 146 2.94 -6.07 -8.23
N ILE A 147 2.74 -7.36 -7.98
CA ILE A 147 1.64 -7.87 -7.15
C ILE A 147 1.80 -7.40 -5.69
N LEU A 148 3.01 -7.46 -5.14
CA LEU A 148 3.31 -6.94 -3.81
C LEU A 148 3.08 -5.43 -3.71
N GLU A 149 3.45 -4.68 -4.74
CA GLU A 149 3.27 -3.23 -4.75
C GLU A 149 1.79 -2.85 -4.84
N ILE A 150 0.99 -3.51 -5.69
CA ILE A 150 -0.48 -3.33 -5.73
C ILE A 150 -1.10 -3.64 -4.36
N ALA A 151 -0.67 -4.72 -3.72
CA ALA A 151 -1.23 -5.15 -2.44
C ALA A 151 -0.86 -4.22 -1.26
N THR A 152 0.23 -3.44 -1.35
CA THR A 152 0.80 -2.80 -0.17
C THR A 152 1.15 -1.32 -0.30
N LEU A 153 1.28 -0.78 -1.51
CA LEU A 153 1.49 0.65 -1.72
C LEU A 153 0.18 1.41 -1.45
N ALA A 154 0.18 2.21 -0.39
CA ALA A 154 -0.97 3.00 0.02
C ALA A 154 -1.06 4.32 -0.77
N ALA A 155 0.08 4.95 -1.05
CA ALA A 155 0.16 6.15 -1.87
C ALA A 155 1.58 6.36 -2.41
N ARG A 156 1.70 6.98 -3.58
CA ARG A 156 2.97 7.43 -4.13
C ARG A 156 2.84 8.77 -4.83
N PHE A 157 3.70 9.71 -4.49
CA PHE A 157 3.75 11.03 -5.11
C PHE A 157 5.16 11.30 -5.62
N LYS A 158 5.28 11.34 -6.95
CA LYS A 158 6.53 11.67 -7.64
C LYS A 158 6.75 13.19 -7.74
N PHE A 159 5.69 13.98 -7.67
CA PHE A 159 5.74 15.44 -7.86
C PHE A 159 6.20 15.91 -9.25
N ASP A 160 6.04 15.05 -10.26
CA ASP A 160 6.33 15.33 -11.66
C ASP A 160 5.14 15.97 -12.40
N ILE A 161 5.40 17.00 -13.21
CA ILE A 161 4.41 17.56 -14.15
C ILE A 161 4.07 16.53 -15.26
N PRO A 162 2.85 16.57 -15.84
CA PRO A 162 1.82 17.61 -15.70
C PRO A 162 0.95 17.53 -14.44
N SER A 163 1.04 16.46 -13.66
CA SER A 163 0.12 16.18 -12.55
C SER A 163 0.86 15.88 -11.24
N PRO A 164 1.61 16.86 -10.70
CA PRO A 164 2.55 16.62 -9.60
C PRO A 164 1.88 16.20 -8.28
N TYR A 165 0.59 16.51 -8.11
CA TYR A 165 -0.14 16.25 -6.87
C TYR A 165 -1.10 15.06 -6.98
N THR A 166 -1.04 14.30 -8.08
CA THR A 166 -1.84 13.09 -8.28
C THR A 166 -1.11 11.89 -7.71
N ASP A 167 -1.85 11.04 -6.99
CA ASP A 167 -1.33 9.75 -6.52
C ASP A 167 -0.98 8.88 -7.73
N SER A 168 0.29 8.53 -7.85
CA SER A 168 0.83 7.61 -8.85
C SER A 168 0.73 6.14 -8.39
N GLY A 169 0.23 5.90 -7.18
CA GLY A 169 -0.09 4.58 -6.64
C GLY A 169 -1.49 4.10 -7.06
N PRO A 170 -1.94 2.96 -6.51
CA PRO A 170 -3.17 2.29 -6.95
C PRO A 170 -4.46 2.89 -6.38
N ASN A 171 -4.40 3.84 -5.43
CA ASN A 171 -5.55 4.21 -4.59
C ASN A 171 -6.15 5.60 -4.88
N GLU A 172 -5.58 6.34 -5.84
CA GLU A 172 -6.06 7.68 -6.25
C GLU A 172 -6.31 8.62 -5.06
N VAL A 173 -5.37 8.61 -4.10
CA VAL A 173 -5.52 9.32 -2.83
C VAL A 173 -5.77 10.82 -3.04
N ALA A 174 -6.80 11.35 -2.36
CA ALA A 174 -7.18 12.76 -2.46
C ALA A 174 -6.15 13.69 -1.80
N THR A 175 -5.79 14.76 -2.49
CA THR A 175 -4.76 15.71 -2.06
C THR A 175 -5.25 17.15 -1.91
N THR A 176 -4.57 17.93 -1.08
CA THR A 176 -4.72 19.38 -0.93
C THR A 176 -3.34 19.97 -0.65
N TYR A 177 -3.04 21.14 -1.18
CA TYR A 177 -1.73 21.77 -1.02
C TYR A 177 -1.86 23.28 -1.02
N LEU A 178 -0.91 23.96 -0.40
CA LEU A 178 -0.84 25.41 -0.36
C LEU A 178 0.61 25.87 -0.23
N ASP A 179 0.95 26.95 -0.93
CA ASP A 179 2.29 27.56 -0.93
C ASP A 179 3.42 26.54 -1.17
N THR A 180 3.27 25.76 -2.22
CA THR A 180 4.26 24.80 -2.72
C THR A 180 4.66 25.17 -4.15
N SER A 181 5.86 24.78 -4.56
CA SER A 181 6.31 24.94 -5.95
C SER A 181 7.02 23.68 -6.44
N ILE A 182 7.08 23.51 -7.76
CA ILE A 182 7.80 22.41 -8.38
C ILE A 182 9.20 22.87 -8.75
N VAL A 183 10.19 22.12 -8.29
CA VAL A 183 11.63 22.39 -8.48
C VAL A 183 12.30 21.17 -9.10
N VAL A 184 13.60 21.28 -9.42
CA VAL A 184 14.37 20.13 -9.91
C VAL A 184 14.47 19.06 -8.81
N GLY A 185 14.07 17.84 -9.13
CA GLY A 185 14.01 16.70 -8.22
C GLY A 185 15.30 15.89 -8.13
N TYR A 186 15.23 14.80 -7.39
CA TYR A 186 16.22 13.72 -7.44
C TYR A 186 16.13 13.00 -8.79
N LEU A 187 14.89 12.70 -9.20
CA LEU A 187 14.54 12.29 -10.55
C LEU A 187 13.52 13.30 -11.07
N ASN A 188 13.79 13.91 -12.22
CA ASN A 188 12.93 14.91 -12.83
C ASN A 188 12.63 16.11 -11.91
N GLN A 189 11.54 16.07 -11.15
CA GLN A 189 11.00 17.20 -10.40
C GLN A 189 10.62 16.82 -8.97
N ALA A 190 10.47 17.83 -8.12
CA ALA A 190 10.13 17.65 -6.72
C ALA A 190 9.24 18.78 -6.23
N ILE A 191 8.56 18.56 -5.10
CA ILE A 191 7.81 19.60 -4.41
C ILE A 191 8.73 20.35 -3.44
N SER A 192 8.64 21.67 -3.41
CA SER A 192 9.36 22.51 -2.44
C SER A 192 8.43 23.27 -1.50
N PHE A 193 8.92 23.48 -0.28
CA PHE A 193 8.24 24.14 0.83
C PHE A 193 9.03 25.37 1.27
N SER A 194 8.33 26.49 1.45
CA SER A 194 8.92 27.81 1.72
C SER A 194 9.31 28.00 3.20
N GLY A 195 8.85 27.14 4.11
CA GLY A 195 9.01 27.32 5.55
C GLY A 195 8.04 28.30 6.20
N VAL A 196 7.04 28.81 5.48
CA VAL A 196 5.99 29.62 6.10
C VAL A 196 4.85 28.74 6.64
N SER A 197 4.07 29.26 7.58
CA SER A 197 3.05 28.48 8.32
C SER A 197 1.98 27.82 7.45
N MET A 198 1.78 28.31 6.23
CA MET A 198 0.77 27.81 5.27
C MET A 198 1.37 26.98 4.13
N SER A 199 2.68 26.73 4.12
CA SER A 199 3.32 25.85 3.12
C SER A 199 3.15 24.39 3.54
N TYR A 200 2.38 23.62 2.77
CA TYR A 200 2.14 22.20 3.01
C TYR A 200 1.58 21.48 1.78
N PHE A 201 1.73 20.16 1.79
CA PHE A 201 1.01 19.22 0.92
C PHE A 201 0.33 18.20 1.83
N GLN A 202 -0.89 17.80 1.54
CA GLN A 202 -1.65 16.90 2.40
C GLN A 202 -2.33 15.84 1.53
N ALA A 203 -2.13 14.57 1.90
CA ALA A 203 -2.89 13.43 1.41
C ALA A 203 -3.93 13.03 2.46
N SER A 204 -5.11 12.62 2.03
CA SER A 204 -6.26 12.32 2.92
C SER A 204 -6.96 11.02 2.55
N GLY A 205 -7.73 10.47 3.48
CA GLY A 205 -8.44 9.19 3.25
C GLY A 205 -7.57 7.97 3.51
N LEU A 206 -6.43 8.13 4.19
CA LEU A 206 -5.49 7.05 4.45
C LEU A 206 -6.00 6.15 5.59
N THR A 207 -6.67 5.06 5.22
CA THR A 207 -7.24 4.09 6.17
C THR A 207 -6.23 3.10 6.72
N SER A 208 -5.16 2.79 5.96
CA SER A 208 -4.14 1.82 6.38
C SER A 208 -3.39 2.26 7.64
N LEU A 209 -3.10 3.55 7.78
CA LEU A 209 -2.52 4.17 8.98
C LEU A 209 -3.52 4.29 10.15
N GLY A 210 -4.81 4.02 9.91
CA GLY A 210 -5.83 3.99 10.95
C GLY A 210 -5.88 2.67 11.71
N ILE A 211 -5.35 1.58 11.15
CA ILE A 211 -5.44 0.27 11.77
C ILE A 211 -4.34 0.12 12.81
N SER A 212 -4.72 0.02 14.08
CA SER A 212 -3.76 -0.21 15.16
C SER A 212 -2.93 -1.46 14.92
N ASN A 213 -1.64 -1.35 15.21
CA ASN A 213 -0.63 -2.40 15.03
C ASN A 213 -0.45 -2.95 13.61
N ARG A 214 -1.04 -2.31 12.58
CA ARG A 214 -0.70 -2.64 11.19
C ARG A 214 0.67 -2.07 10.84
N ALA A 215 1.56 -2.93 10.36
CA ALA A 215 2.88 -2.51 9.92
C ALA A 215 2.77 -1.47 8.79
N PHE A 216 3.67 -0.49 8.78
CA PHE A 216 3.72 0.53 7.74
C PHE A 216 5.15 0.99 7.49
N SER A 217 5.34 1.63 6.35
CA SER A 217 6.60 2.31 6.04
C SER A 217 6.34 3.58 5.27
N LEU A 218 7.22 4.55 5.46
CA LEU A 218 7.24 5.81 4.76
C LEU A 218 8.64 6.00 4.17
N ALA A 219 8.71 6.30 2.89
CA ALA A 219 9.96 6.63 2.21
C ALA A 219 9.81 7.96 1.49
N LEU A 220 10.84 8.79 1.56
CA LEU A 220 10.92 10.04 0.80
C LEU A 220 12.37 10.47 0.63
N ARG A 221 12.63 11.33 -0.34
CA ARG A 221 13.91 12.02 -0.48
C ARG A 221 13.74 13.47 -0.06
N ILE A 222 14.69 14.00 0.70
CA ILE A 222 14.70 15.40 1.12
C ILE A 222 15.93 16.13 0.59
N GLN A 223 15.75 17.42 0.34
CA GLN A 223 16.82 18.38 0.17
C GLN A 223 16.55 19.54 1.14
N PRO A 224 16.98 19.42 2.41
CA PRO A 224 16.64 20.39 3.45
C PRO A 224 17.48 21.66 3.30
N GLN A 225 16.83 22.83 3.38
CA GLN A 225 17.51 24.13 3.50
C GLN A 225 17.71 24.51 4.97
N LYS A 226 16.86 23.98 5.86
CA LYS A 226 16.99 24.08 7.31
C LYS A 226 16.67 22.72 7.95
N LEU A 227 17.37 22.41 9.04
CA LEU A 227 17.20 21.17 9.81
C LEU A 227 16.22 21.38 10.96
N SER A 228 15.03 21.87 10.62
CA SER A 228 13.98 22.20 11.59
C SER A 228 12.60 21.97 10.98
N GLY A 229 11.60 21.78 11.84
CA GLY A 229 10.21 21.60 11.41
C GLY A 229 9.84 20.14 11.19
N THR A 230 8.65 19.96 10.63
CA THR A 230 8.00 18.67 10.42
C THR A 230 8.08 18.27 8.96
N LEU A 231 8.58 17.07 8.68
CA LEU A 231 8.61 16.51 7.33
C LEU A 231 7.30 15.80 7.00
N ALA A 232 6.76 15.02 7.93
CA ALA A 232 5.50 14.32 7.79
C ALA A 232 4.71 14.34 9.12
N HIS A 233 3.44 14.75 9.06
CA HIS A 233 2.54 14.84 10.20
C HIS A 233 1.29 14.00 9.97
N LEU A 234 0.98 13.11 10.92
CA LEU A 234 -0.27 12.34 10.91
C LEU A 234 -1.32 13.08 11.73
N SER A 235 -2.55 13.15 11.23
CA SER A 235 -3.68 13.70 11.97
C SER A 235 -5.02 13.09 11.53
N THR A 236 -6.03 13.08 12.40
CA THR A 236 -7.42 12.69 12.02
C THR A 236 -8.27 13.86 11.52
N SER A 237 -7.75 15.09 11.56
CA SER A 237 -8.37 16.28 10.98
C SER A 237 -7.47 16.90 9.90
N SER A 238 -8.09 17.50 8.88
CA SER A 238 -7.43 18.29 7.85
C SER A 238 -6.67 19.50 8.40
N LEU A 239 -6.98 19.94 9.63
CA LEU A 239 -6.30 21.04 10.30
C LEU A 239 -4.98 20.64 11.00
N GLY A 240 -4.55 19.38 10.89
CA GLY A 240 -3.36 18.87 11.58
C GLY A 240 -3.60 18.58 13.07
N THR A 241 -4.83 18.32 13.47
CA THR A 241 -5.20 18.00 14.86
C THR A 241 -6.07 16.75 14.92
N GLY A 242 -6.57 16.39 16.10
CA GLY A 242 -7.57 15.33 16.26
C GLY A 242 -7.21 14.34 17.35
N SER A 243 -7.92 13.22 17.39
CA SER A 243 -7.73 12.13 18.36
C SER A 243 -6.34 11.49 18.26
N GLN A 244 -5.86 11.30 17.04
CA GLN A 244 -4.49 10.92 16.75
C GLN A 244 -3.89 12.07 15.96
N CYS A 245 -2.92 12.75 16.55
CA CYS A 245 -2.09 13.69 15.83
C CYS A 245 -0.68 13.75 16.43
N PHE A 246 0.33 13.66 15.58
CA PHE A 246 1.74 13.76 15.95
C PHE A 246 2.62 13.86 14.69
N PRO A 247 3.81 14.49 14.77
CA PRO A 247 4.78 14.42 13.69
C PRO A 247 5.38 13.01 13.61
N LEU A 248 5.13 12.32 12.49
CA LEU A 248 5.73 11.01 12.16
C LEU A 248 7.23 11.17 11.90
N LEU A 249 7.61 12.20 11.14
CA LEU A 249 8.98 12.46 10.74
C LEU A 249 9.28 13.97 10.83
N GLY A 250 10.43 14.33 11.37
CA GLY A 250 10.85 15.73 11.47
C GLY A 250 12.24 15.87 12.07
N PHE A 251 12.57 17.07 12.55
CA PHE A 251 13.87 17.35 13.14
C PHE A 251 13.77 17.61 14.64
N ALA A 252 14.74 17.08 15.39
CA ALA A 252 14.99 17.45 16.77
C ALA A 252 15.47 18.91 16.87
N SER A 253 15.49 19.46 18.08
CA SER A 253 15.95 20.84 18.34
C SER A 253 17.42 21.08 17.97
N ASN A 254 18.23 20.02 17.93
CA ASN A 254 19.63 20.05 17.48
C ASN A 254 19.79 19.76 15.96
N GLY A 255 18.70 19.56 15.22
CA GLY A 255 18.72 19.24 13.79
C GLY A 255 18.90 17.76 13.44
N ALA A 256 18.93 16.85 14.43
CA ALA A 256 18.92 15.42 14.16
C ALA A 256 17.60 14.98 13.52
N ILE A 257 17.65 14.07 12.55
CA ILE A 257 16.44 13.48 11.96
C ILE A 257 15.75 12.57 12.98
N VAL A 258 14.43 12.66 13.10
CA VAL A 258 13.63 11.89 14.05
C VAL A 258 12.45 11.26 13.34
N ALA A 259 12.33 9.93 13.45
CA ALA A 259 11.12 9.19 13.14
C ALA A 259 10.39 8.83 14.44
N GLN A 260 9.06 8.78 14.40
CA GLN A 260 8.24 8.58 15.58
C GLN A 260 7.00 7.72 15.31
N VAL A 261 6.50 7.08 16.36
CA VAL A 261 5.19 6.42 16.39
C VAL A 261 4.46 6.74 17.69
N LEU A 262 3.15 6.93 17.61
CA LEU A 262 2.28 7.02 18.76
C LEU A 262 1.93 5.60 19.22
N ILE A 263 2.25 5.25 20.46
CA ILE A 263 2.06 3.89 21.00
C ILE A 263 0.83 3.79 21.91
N ASN A 264 0.36 4.93 22.43
CA ASN A 264 -0.89 5.15 23.15
C ASN A 264 -1.23 6.65 23.10
N ASN A 265 -2.41 7.06 23.57
CA ASN A 265 -2.91 8.44 23.48
C ASN A 265 -1.93 9.53 23.96
N ASN A 266 -1.01 9.19 24.88
CA ASN A 266 -0.13 10.16 25.54
C ASN A 266 1.38 9.90 25.31
N THR A 267 1.74 8.86 24.56
CA THR A 267 3.14 8.42 24.46
C THR A 267 3.56 8.25 23.02
N VAL A 268 4.58 9.01 22.64
CA VAL A 268 5.29 8.89 21.37
C VAL A 268 6.65 8.25 21.65
N VAL A 269 7.01 7.25 20.84
CA VAL A 269 8.35 6.65 20.82
C VAL A 269 9.09 7.16 19.59
N SER A 270 10.35 7.53 19.77
CA SER A 270 11.16 8.21 18.77
C SER A 270 12.46 7.44 18.49
N ALA A 271 12.77 7.25 17.21
CA ALA A 271 14.07 6.81 16.73
C ALA A 271 14.82 8.04 16.19
N THR A 272 15.96 8.37 16.79
CA THR A 272 16.75 9.56 16.44
C THR A 272 17.99 9.16 15.67
N GLY A 273 18.10 9.66 14.44
CA GLY A 273 19.26 9.49 13.58
C GLY A 273 20.30 10.60 13.74
N PRO A 274 21.24 10.73 12.78
CA PRO A 274 22.28 11.75 12.82
C PRO A 274 21.73 13.15 12.51
N ILE A 275 22.54 14.18 12.79
CA ILE A 275 22.34 15.52 12.23
C ILE A 275 22.69 15.44 10.75
N LEU A 276 21.72 15.76 9.90
CA LEU A 276 21.89 15.71 8.45
C LEU A 276 22.63 16.97 7.96
N PRO A 277 23.33 16.92 6.81
CA PRO A 277 23.83 18.14 6.19
C PRO A 277 22.67 18.93 5.58
N VAL A 278 22.71 20.27 5.72
CA VAL A 278 22.03 21.14 4.76
C VAL A 278 22.79 20.99 3.45
N SER A 279 22.15 20.43 2.43
CA SER A 279 22.85 19.98 1.23
C SER A 279 22.10 20.34 -0.05
N SER A 280 22.85 20.55 -1.13
CA SER A 280 22.31 20.51 -2.50
C SER A 280 22.09 19.07 -2.99
N THR A 281 22.51 18.06 -2.23
CA THR A 281 22.29 16.65 -2.55
C THR A 281 21.01 16.13 -1.88
N TRP A 282 20.30 15.26 -2.58
CA TRP A 282 19.17 14.53 -2.04
C TRP A 282 19.60 13.50 -1.01
N ILE A 283 18.82 13.39 0.07
CA ILE A 283 19.02 12.44 1.15
C ILE A 283 17.76 11.58 1.23
N GLU A 284 17.91 10.27 1.11
CA GLU A 284 16.79 9.36 1.28
C GLU A 284 16.55 9.09 2.77
N ILE A 285 15.29 9.22 3.19
CA ILE A 285 14.84 8.93 4.54
C ILE A 285 13.75 7.88 4.46
N VAL A 286 13.94 6.77 5.18
CA VAL A 286 12.92 5.72 5.30
C VAL A 286 12.62 5.45 6.76
N GLN A 287 11.34 5.49 7.10
CA GLN A 287 10.80 5.03 8.37
C GLN A 287 10.07 3.71 8.14
N THR A 288 10.35 2.69 8.94
CA THR A 288 9.56 1.45 8.96
C THR A 288 9.09 1.15 10.37
N TRP A 289 7.91 0.54 10.49
CA TRP A 289 7.39 0.08 11.77
C TRP A 289 6.64 -1.25 11.62
N SER A 290 6.87 -2.17 12.54
CA SER A 290 6.01 -3.34 12.79
C SER A 290 6.03 -3.71 14.27
N SER A 291 5.03 -4.49 14.71
CA SER A 291 4.98 -5.01 16.08
C SER A 291 6.17 -5.91 16.42
N THR A 292 6.75 -6.58 15.41
CA THR A 292 7.90 -7.48 15.56
C THR A 292 9.22 -6.73 15.65
N ASN A 293 9.45 -5.76 14.76
CA ASN A 293 10.75 -5.11 14.60
C ASN A 293 10.85 -3.75 15.30
N GLY A 294 9.73 -3.20 15.77
CA GLY A 294 9.66 -1.86 16.34
C GLY A 294 9.82 -0.78 15.28
N LEU A 295 10.20 0.43 15.72
CA LEU A 295 10.43 1.59 14.86
C LEU A 295 11.88 1.60 14.37
N ARG A 296 12.07 1.69 13.05
CA ARG A 296 13.38 1.81 12.41
C ARG A 296 13.45 3.04 11.53
N LEU A 297 14.63 3.65 11.50
CA LEU A 297 14.96 4.81 10.70
C LEU A 297 16.21 4.54 9.88
N TYR A 298 16.09 4.73 8.58
CA TYR A 298 17.17 4.60 7.61
C TYR A 298 17.48 5.95 6.97
N VAL A 299 18.76 6.19 6.69
CA VAL A 299 19.26 7.34 5.94
C VAL A 299 20.18 6.82 4.85
N ASN A 300 19.90 7.14 3.58
CA ASN A 300 20.65 6.66 2.42
C ASN A 300 20.94 5.15 2.48
N ASN A 301 19.88 4.35 2.55
CA ASN A 301 19.91 2.89 2.65
C ASN A 301 20.59 2.32 3.91
N THR A 302 21.01 3.13 4.87
CA THR A 302 21.69 2.67 6.09
C THR A 302 20.75 2.77 7.29
N LEU A 303 20.59 1.68 8.05
CA LEU A 303 19.85 1.71 9.32
C LEU A 303 20.62 2.56 10.34
N VAL A 304 20.09 3.74 10.69
CA VAL A 304 20.74 4.68 11.62
C VAL A 304 20.19 4.62 13.04
N SER A 305 18.95 4.15 13.22
CA SER A 305 18.35 3.99 14.54
C SER A 305 17.26 2.91 14.51
N SER A 306 17.14 2.16 15.60
CA SER A 306 16.08 1.16 15.83
C SER A 306 15.66 1.22 17.28
N VAL A 307 14.35 1.28 17.55
CA VAL A 307 13.78 1.36 18.90
C VAL A 307 12.66 0.35 19.03
N VAL A 308 12.60 -0.33 20.17
CA VAL A 308 11.52 -1.26 20.49
C VAL A 308 10.22 -0.47 20.67
N ALA A 309 9.24 -0.75 19.81
CA ALA A 309 7.90 -0.20 19.89
C ALA A 309 6.93 -1.28 19.38
N SER A 310 6.46 -2.15 20.29
CA SER A 310 5.62 -3.29 19.92
C SER A 310 4.18 -2.91 19.58
N THR A 311 3.80 -1.65 19.80
CA THR A 311 2.47 -1.14 19.46
C THR A 311 2.53 0.11 18.59
N PHE A 312 1.48 0.28 17.78
CA PHE A 312 1.17 1.51 17.06
C PHE A 312 -0.32 1.78 17.27
N LEU A 313 -0.64 2.95 17.77
CA LEU A 313 -2.02 3.40 17.95
C LEU A 313 -2.50 4.08 16.67
N GLY A 314 -3.34 3.38 15.91
CA GLY A 314 -4.08 3.94 14.80
C GLY A 314 -5.32 4.71 15.27
N SER A 315 -5.99 5.36 14.33
CA SER A 315 -7.26 6.08 14.53
C SER A 315 -8.51 5.19 14.42
N GLU A 316 -8.32 3.89 14.28
CA GLU A 316 -9.33 2.86 14.06
C GLU A 316 -10.18 3.14 12.82
N THR A 317 -11.40 3.65 13.02
CA THR A 317 -12.39 3.84 11.95
C THR A 317 -12.27 5.17 11.22
N THR A 318 -11.44 6.10 11.71
CA THR A 318 -11.31 7.44 11.11
C THR A 318 -10.16 7.46 10.11
N PRO A 319 -10.39 7.75 8.82
CA PRO A 319 -9.30 7.91 7.85
C PRO A 319 -8.35 9.05 8.26
N ASN A 320 -7.05 8.87 8.01
CA ASN A 320 -6.04 9.85 8.40
C ASN A 320 -5.69 10.81 7.28
N TYR A 321 -5.16 11.95 7.69
CA TYR A 321 -4.42 12.90 6.89
C TYR A 321 -2.93 12.71 7.13
N LEU A 322 -2.15 12.77 6.07
CA LEU A 322 -0.70 12.83 6.12
C LEU A 322 -0.25 14.13 5.46
N THR A 323 0.28 15.04 6.28
CA THR A 323 0.70 16.37 5.85
C THR A 323 2.22 16.41 5.73
N LEU A 324 2.72 16.74 4.55
CA LEU A 324 4.13 16.96 4.30
C LEU A 324 4.50 18.44 4.47
N GLY A 325 5.70 18.65 5.02
CA GLY A 325 6.32 19.96 5.16
C GLY A 325 5.73 20.87 6.25
N ASN A 326 4.76 20.38 7.04
CA ASN A 326 4.11 21.15 8.10
C ASN A 326 3.35 20.25 9.08
N CYS A 327 2.95 20.79 10.23
CA CYS A 327 1.97 20.17 11.14
C CYS A 327 0.68 20.98 11.30
N LEU A 328 0.51 22.07 10.54
CA LEU A 328 -0.64 22.97 10.58
C LEU A 328 -0.91 23.47 12.01
N ASN A 329 -2.12 23.22 12.54
CA ASN A 329 -2.50 23.57 13.90
C ASN A 329 -2.02 22.54 14.94
N GLY A 330 -1.35 21.47 14.56
CA GLY A 330 -0.82 20.43 15.46
C GLY A 330 0.39 20.85 16.30
N ARG A 331 0.70 22.14 16.36
CA ARG A 331 1.76 22.72 17.21
C ARG A 331 1.20 23.21 18.55
N ASP A 332 2.04 23.85 19.35
CA ASP A 332 1.65 24.56 20.58
C ASP A 332 0.90 23.70 21.62
N GLY A 333 1.34 22.45 21.78
CA GLY A 333 0.78 21.51 22.77
C GLY A 333 -0.54 20.84 22.36
N ARG A 334 -1.04 21.07 21.14
CA ARG A 334 -2.27 20.42 20.64
C ARG A 334 -2.08 18.97 20.21
N CYS A 335 -0.86 18.60 19.85
CA CYS A 335 -0.46 17.25 19.49
C CYS A 335 0.80 16.83 20.26
N HIS A 336 1.01 15.52 20.37
CA HIS A 336 2.21 14.99 20.99
C HIS A 336 3.39 15.14 20.02
N ASN A 337 4.43 15.85 20.45
CA ASN A 337 5.55 16.20 19.58
C ASN A 337 6.75 15.27 19.70
N GLY A 338 6.82 14.48 20.79
CA GLY A 338 7.95 13.60 21.07
C GLY A 338 9.27 14.37 21.05
N LEU A 339 10.26 13.83 20.33
CA LEU A 339 11.58 14.43 20.14
C LEU A 339 11.68 15.37 18.92
N VAL A 340 10.60 15.58 18.17
CA VAL A 340 10.56 16.64 17.15
C VAL A 340 10.49 17.99 17.89
N GLY A 341 11.63 18.68 17.92
CA GLY A 341 11.90 19.72 18.93
C GLY A 341 11.16 21.03 18.68
N GLN A 342 10.80 21.31 17.43
CA GLN A 342 9.99 22.46 17.01
C GLN A 342 9.07 22.00 15.86
N PRO A 343 7.92 21.38 16.15
CA PRO A 343 6.93 21.04 15.13
C PRO A 343 6.46 22.32 14.44
N GLY A 344 6.62 22.37 13.13
CA GLY A 344 6.39 23.59 12.37
C GLY A 344 6.69 23.38 10.88
N PRO A 345 6.67 24.47 10.10
CA PRO A 345 6.90 24.40 8.67
C PRO A 345 8.36 24.03 8.37
N PHE A 346 8.53 23.14 7.40
CA PHE A 346 9.81 22.73 6.85
C PHE A 346 10.21 23.67 5.69
N THR A 347 11.52 23.93 5.57
CA THR A 347 12.09 24.65 4.43
C THR A 347 13.01 23.73 3.65
N GLY A 348 12.67 23.45 2.40
CA GLY A 348 13.41 22.55 1.53
C GLY A 348 12.51 21.85 0.52
N ALA A 349 13.03 20.84 -0.15
CA ALA A 349 12.28 20.04 -1.12
C ALA A 349 12.11 18.59 -0.66
N ILE A 350 11.01 17.96 -1.10
CA ILE A 350 10.70 16.54 -0.92
C ILE A 350 10.42 15.92 -2.29
N ASP A 351 10.92 14.71 -2.52
CA ASP A 351 10.73 13.96 -3.76
C ASP A 351 10.40 12.49 -3.46
N ASP A 352 9.74 11.82 -4.42
CA ASP A 352 9.38 10.39 -4.45
C ASP A 352 8.85 9.89 -3.10
N PHE A 353 7.82 10.58 -2.61
CA PHE A 353 7.17 10.22 -1.36
C PHE A 353 6.31 8.97 -1.56
N ARG A 354 6.53 7.94 -0.75
CA ARG A 354 5.84 6.66 -0.79
C ARG A 354 5.37 6.26 0.59
N LEU A 355 4.14 5.74 0.66
CA LEU A 355 3.55 5.18 1.87
C LEU A 355 3.17 3.71 1.60
N TYR A 356 3.63 2.82 2.46
CA TYR A 356 3.36 1.39 2.39
C TYR A 356 2.57 0.93 3.61
N SER A 357 1.62 0.02 3.40
CA SER A 357 0.83 -0.68 4.44
C SER A 357 1.49 -1.99 4.91
N ARG A 358 2.82 -2.02 4.83
CA ARG A 358 3.71 -3.08 5.30
C ARG A 358 5.01 -2.49 5.82
N GLU A 359 5.76 -3.28 6.58
CA GLU A 359 7.17 -3.00 6.83
C GLU A 359 7.98 -3.26 5.54
N LEU A 360 8.82 -2.31 5.14
CA LEU A 360 9.86 -2.53 4.14
C LEU A 360 11.03 -3.28 4.80
N THR A 361 11.49 -4.33 4.15
CA THR A 361 12.71 -5.04 4.52
C THR A 361 13.94 -4.20 4.16
N MET A 362 15.12 -4.58 4.65
CA MET A 362 16.38 -3.94 4.24
C MET A 362 16.60 -4.05 2.72
N GLU A 363 16.21 -5.18 2.11
CA GLU A 363 16.30 -5.37 0.67
C GLU A 363 15.37 -4.41 -0.08
N ASP A 364 14.11 -4.26 0.38
CA ASP A 364 13.20 -3.27 -0.18
C ASP A 364 13.79 -1.86 -0.13
N VAL A 365 14.34 -1.45 1.02
CA VAL A 365 14.96 -0.13 1.21
C VAL A 365 16.10 0.08 0.20
N CYS A 366 16.99 -0.91 0.05
CA CYS A 366 18.07 -0.83 -0.94
C CYS A 366 17.57 -0.74 -2.40
N THR A 367 16.41 -1.31 -2.71
CA THR A 367 15.83 -1.25 -4.07
C THR A 367 15.14 0.07 -4.40
N LEU A 368 14.73 0.87 -3.40
CA LEU A 368 14.10 2.18 -3.62
C LEU A 368 14.97 3.14 -4.44
N THR A 369 16.30 2.97 -4.37
CA THR A 369 17.29 3.77 -5.09
C THR A 369 17.44 3.39 -6.56
N PHE A 370 16.95 2.21 -6.99
CA PHE A 370 17.13 1.66 -8.34
C PHE A 370 15.86 1.72 -9.20
N ILE A 371 14.71 2.09 -8.63
CA ILE A 371 13.46 2.24 -9.38
C ILE A 371 13.47 3.62 -10.07
N VAL A 372 14.08 3.68 -11.26
CA VAL A 372 14.06 4.83 -12.18
C VAL A 372 12.90 4.70 -13.16
#